data_AF-A0A423XU04-F1
#
_entry.id   AF-A0A423XU04-F1
#
_cell.length_a   1.000
_cell.length_b   1.000
_cell.length_c   1.000
_cell.angle_alpha   90.00
_cell.angle_beta   90.00
_cell.angle_gamma   90.00
#
_symmetry.space_group_name_H-M   'P 1'
#
loop_
_entity.id
_entity.type
_entity.pdbx_description
1 polymer ?
#
loop_
_entity_poly.entity_id
_entity_poly.type
_entity_poly.pdbx_seq_one_letter_code
_entity_poly.pdbx_strand_id
1 'polypeptide(L)'
;MNDVMLFGEGWNGEILTIANRARAIHHIPIKHETRTVTFFITTYISDSGIPYLIGISELEPSQEDIEKAIVIYSPRGTSFPKY
;
A
#
# COMPACT_ATOMS: atom_id res chain seq x y z
N MET A 1 13.03 3.49 -3.80
CA MET A 1 11.86 2.72 -4.25
C MET A 1 11.15 2.32 -2.98
N ASN A 2 9.84 2.54 -2.91
CA ASN A 2 9.06 2.29 -1.69
C ASN A 2 8.07 1.16 -1.98
N ASP A 3 7.94 0.25 -1.03
CA ASP A 3 6.98 -0.84 -1.11
C ASP A 3 5.64 -0.36 -0.56
N VAL A 4 4.58 -0.52 -1.36
CA VAL A 4 3.21 -0.18 -1.02
C VAL A 4 2.40 -1.46 -0.99
N MET A 5 1.77 -1.76 0.13
CA MET A 5 0.83 -2.88 0.22
C MET A 5 -0.54 -2.43 -0.30
N LEU A 6 -1.08 -3.12 -1.30
CA LEU A 6 -2.38 -2.77 -1.88
C LEU A 6 -3.52 -3.53 -1.22
N PHE A 7 -4.60 -2.83 -0.90
CA PHE A 7 -5.81 -3.37 -0.28
C PHE A 7 -7.06 -2.88 -1.03
N GLY A 8 -7.97 -3.82 -1.31
CA GLY A 8 -9.22 -3.58 -2.05
C GLY A 8 -9.15 -4.04 -3.51
N GLU A 9 -10.31 -4.16 -4.20
CA GLU A 9 -10.40 -4.67 -5.58
C GLU A 9 -9.68 -6.03 -5.79
N GLY A 10 -9.76 -6.91 -4.78
CA GLY A 10 -9.14 -8.24 -4.78
C GLY A 10 -7.72 -8.31 -4.22
N TRP A 11 -7.10 -7.16 -3.92
CA TRP A 11 -5.78 -7.07 -3.31
C TRP A 11 -5.87 -7.20 -1.78
N ASN A 12 -5.01 -8.04 -1.19
CA ASN A 12 -5.00 -8.35 0.24
C ASN A 12 -3.62 -8.10 0.88
N GLY A 13 -2.94 -7.04 0.44
CA GLY A 13 -1.63 -6.64 0.95
C GLY A 13 -0.46 -7.03 0.07
N GLU A 14 -0.69 -7.38 -1.21
CA GLU A 14 0.41 -7.61 -2.14
C GLU A 14 1.23 -6.33 -2.33
N ILE A 15 2.53 -6.51 -2.58
CA ILE A 15 3.49 -5.42 -2.63
C ILE A 15 3.60 -4.87 -4.06
N LEU A 16 3.41 -3.56 -4.17
CA LEU A 16 3.78 -2.78 -5.34
C LEU A 16 4.94 -1.84 -5.00
N THR A 17 6.05 -2.01 -5.72
CA THR A 17 7.22 -1.14 -5.56
C THR A 17 7.09 0.11 -6.44
N ILE A 18 7.01 1.29 -5.82
CA ILE A 18 6.92 2.59 -6.52
C ILE A 18 8.23 3.39 -6.44
N ALA A 19 8.51 4.21 -7.45
CA ALA A 19 9.69 5.07 -7.44
C ALA A 19 9.50 6.27 -6.48
N ASN A 20 10.55 6.63 -5.75
CA ASN A 20 10.58 7.46 -4.52
C ASN A 20 10.22 8.96 -4.70
N ARG A 21 9.52 9.36 -5.78
CA ARG A 21 9.25 10.77 -6.11
C ARG A 21 7.81 11.08 -6.52
N ALA A 22 6.88 10.17 -6.24
CA ALA A 22 5.49 10.39 -6.55
C ALA A 22 4.70 10.81 -5.31
N ARG A 23 4.68 12.12 -5.01
CA ARG A 23 3.40 12.74 -4.63
C ARG A 23 2.52 12.67 -5.88
N ALA A 24 2.08 11.48 -6.25
CA ALA A 24 1.25 11.31 -7.42
C ALA A 24 0.21 10.28 -7.04
N ILE A 25 -1.05 10.68 -7.24
CA ILE A 25 -2.15 9.77 -7.47
C ILE A 25 -1.63 8.82 -8.57
N HIS A 26 -1.10 7.67 -8.18
CA HIS A 26 -0.63 6.68 -9.13
C HIS A 26 -1.88 5.97 -9.64
N HIS A 27 -2.32 6.41 -10.82
CA HIS A 27 -3.18 5.61 -11.68
C HIS A 27 -2.40 4.33 -11.98
N ILE A 28 -2.79 3.23 -11.32
CA ILE A 28 -2.22 1.91 -11.56
C ILE A 28 -3.15 1.28 -12.61
N PRO A 29 -2.78 1.28 -13.91
CA PRO A 29 -3.62 0.65 -14.93
C PRO A 29 -3.60 -0.86 -14.71
N ILE A 30 -4.71 -1.42 -14.22
CA ILE A 30 -4.85 -2.86 -14.07
C ILE A 30 -5.08 -3.46 -15.46
N LYS A 31 -4.23 -4.41 -15.84
CA LYS A 31 -4.37 -5.20 -17.07
C LYS A 31 -5.29 -6.40 -16.87
N HIS A 32 -6.38 -6.20 -16.14
CA HIS A 32 -7.53 -7.10 -16.07
C HIS A 32 -8.74 -6.24 -16.45
N GLU A 33 -9.14 -6.33 -17.72
CA GLU A 33 -10.39 -5.78 -18.25
C GLU A 33 -10.68 -4.29 -17.92
N THR A 34 -9.91 -3.35 -18.49
CA THR A 34 -10.37 -1.95 -18.72
C THR A 34 -10.98 -1.20 -17.52
N ARG A 35 -10.69 -1.58 -16.28
CA ARG A 35 -11.10 -0.84 -15.07
C ARG A 35 -9.89 -0.15 -14.47
N THR A 36 -9.97 1.17 -14.47
CA THR A 36 -9.06 2.03 -13.72
C THR A 36 -9.42 1.92 -12.25
N VAL A 37 -8.49 1.43 -11.42
CA VAL A 37 -8.63 1.46 -9.97
C VAL A 37 -7.70 2.51 -9.41
N THR A 38 -8.23 3.38 -8.57
CA THR A 38 -7.46 4.43 -7.90
C THR A 38 -7.19 3.97 -6.47
N PHE A 39 -5.92 3.91 -6.09
CA PHE A 39 -5.52 3.60 -4.72
C PHE A 39 -5.06 4.88 -4.02
N PHE A 40 -5.58 5.11 -2.81
CA PHE A 40 -5.12 6.14 -1.91
C PHE A 40 -3.96 5.61 -1.09
N ILE A 41 -2.77 6.17 -1.30
CA ILE A 41 -1.58 5.78 -0.56
C ILE A 41 -1.54 6.56 0.75
N THR A 42 -1.56 5.84 1.87
CA THR A 42 -1.40 6.38 3.21
C THR A 42 -0.30 5.63 3.96
N THR A 43 0.14 6.20 5.07
CA THR A 43 1.12 5.60 5.98
C THR A 43 0.42 4.92 7.13
N TYR A 44 0.80 3.67 7.40
CA TYR A 44 0.40 2.91 8.57
C TYR A 44 1.63 2.67 9.46
N ILE A 45 1.51 2.87 10.76
CA ILE A 45 2.57 2.60 11.73
C ILE A 45 2.24 1.25 12.37
N SER A 46 3.09 0.25 12.17
CA SER A 46 2.87 -1.06 12.79
C SER A 46 3.03 -1.01 14.30
N ASP A 47 2.60 -2.07 14.97
CA ASP A 47 2.80 -2.24 16.42
C ASP A 47 4.29 -2.21 16.83
N SER A 48 5.19 -2.50 15.88
CA SER A 48 6.64 -2.40 16.07
C SER A 48 7.18 -0.96 15.94
N GLY A 49 6.32 0.01 15.65
CA GLY A 49 6.68 1.41 15.42
C GLY A 49 7.31 1.68 14.04
N ILE A 50 7.26 0.71 13.13
CA ILE A 50 7.84 0.85 11.78
C ILE A 50 6.74 1.39 10.85
N PRO A 51 6.97 2.48 10.10
CA PRO A 51 6.01 2.97 9.13
C PRO A 51 6.02 2.11 7.86
N TYR A 52 4.85 1.84 7.31
CA TYR A 52 4.64 1.16 6.03
C TYR A 52 3.70 1.98 5.14
N LEU A 53 3.84 1.86 3.83
CA LEU A 53 2.89 2.45 2.89
C LEU A 53 1.80 1.42 2.57
N ILE A 54 0.55 1.85 2.68
CA ILE A 54 -0.62 1.07 2.28
C ILE A 54 -1.40 1.85 1.22
N GLY A 55 -1.85 1.17 0.18
CA GLY A 55 -2.71 1.71 -0.87
C GLY A 55 -4.11 1.14 -0.72
N ILE A 56 -5.12 2.01 -0.65
CA ILE A 56 -6.51 1.64 -0.35
C ILE A 56 -7.40 2.07 -1.51
N SER A 57 -8.14 1.16 -2.15
CA SER A 57 -9.03 1.52 -3.28
C SER A 57 -10.48 1.81 -2.87
N GLU A 58 -11.02 1.07 -1.90
CA GLU A 58 -12.44 1.18 -1.51
C GLU A 58 -12.61 1.31 0.00
N LEU A 59 -12.27 0.24 0.74
CA LEU A 59 -12.45 0.16 2.18
C LEU A 59 -11.09 0.19 2.87
N GLU A 60 -10.96 0.99 3.94
CA GLU A 60 -9.78 0.94 4.79
C GLU A 60 -9.62 -0.49 5.34
N PRO A 61 -8.47 -1.15 5.08
CA PRO A 61 -8.20 -2.48 5.61
C PRO A 61 -8.11 -2.43 7.13
N SER A 62 -8.50 -3.52 7.79
CA SER A 62 -8.34 -3.61 9.24
C SER A 62 -6.86 -3.64 9.62
N GLN A 63 -6.53 -3.15 10.82
CA GLN A 63 -5.18 -3.25 11.38
C GLN A 63 -4.65 -4.69 11.34
N GLU A 64 -5.50 -5.68 11.68
CA GLU A 64 -5.12 -7.09 11.64
C GLU A 64 -4.76 -7.56 10.22
N ASP A 65 -5.45 -7.08 9.20
CA ASP A 65 -5.16 -7.44 7.80
C ASP A 65 -3.84 -6.81 7.34
N ILE A 66 -3.56 -5.58 7.76
CA ILE A 66 -2.30 -4.91 7.47
C ILE A 66 -1.13 -5.64 8.15
N GLU A 67 -1.25 -5.99 9.42
CA GLU A 67 -0.21 -6.73 10.15
C GLU A 67 0.01 -8.13 9.56
N LYS A 68 -1.07 -8.84 9.19
CA LYS A 68 -0.96 -10.12 8.47
C LYS A 68 -0.22 -9.94 7.14
N ALA A 69 -0.54 -8.91 6.37
CA ALA A 69 0.15 -8.63 5.12
C ALA A 69 1.63 -8.30 5.34
N ILE A 70 1.97 -7.56 6.39
CA ILE A 70 3.37 -7.28 6.77
C ILE A 70 4.11 -8.59 7.03
N VAL A 71 3.50 -9.52 7.77
CA VAL A 71 4.11 -10.83 8.06
C VAL A 71 4.27 -11.68 6.79
N ILE A 72 3.22 -11.75 5.96
CA ILE A 72 3.17 -12.60 4.76
C ILE A 72 4.14 -12.10 3.69
N TYR A 73 4.11 -10.79 3.41
CA TYR A 73 4.81 -10.20 2.28
C TYR A 73 6.13 -9.52 2.67
N SER A 74 6.37 -9.27 3.96
CA SER A 74 7.59 -8.64 4.48
C SER A 74 8.00 -7.37 3.69
N PRO A 75 7.10 -6.39 3.55
CA PRO A 75 7.38 -5.15 2.83
C PRO A 75 8.52 -4.37 3.49
N ARG A 76 9.22 -3.55 2.71
CA ARG A 76 10.21 -2.64 3.27
C ARG A 76 9.52 -1.51 4.02
N GLY A 77 9.91 -1.33 5.29
CA GLY A 77 9.52 -0.15 6.07
C GLY A 77 9.91 1.13 5.34
N THR A 78 9.01 2.11 5.35
CA THR A 78 9.23 3.42 4.76
C THR A 78 9.66 4.43 5.82
N SER A 79 10.45 5.43 5.44
CA SER A 79 10.71 6.63 6.25
C SER A 79 9.92 7.85 5.74
N PHE A 80 8.90 7.62 4.89
CA PHE A 80 8.17 8.65 4.15
C PHE A 80 6.71 8.78 4.64
N PRO A 81 6.21 9.98 5.02
CA PRO A 81 6.92 11.21 5.31
C PRO A 81 7.08 11.48 6.82
N LYS A 82 8.26 12.02 7.18
CA LYS A 82 8.39 12.97 8.29
C LYS A 82 7.57 14.21 7.93
N TYR A 83 6.68 14.60 8.84
CA TYR A 83 5.94 15.87 8.82
C TYR A 83 6.87 17.07 8.60
#